data_AF-A0A935AS32-F1
#
_entry.id   AF-A0A935AS32-F1
#
_cell.length_a   1.000
_cell.length_b   1.000
_cell.length_c   1.000
_cell.angle_alpha   90.00
_cell.angle_beta   90.00
_cell.angle_gamma   90.00
#
_symmetry.space_group_name_H-M   'P 1'
#
loop_
_entity.id
_entity.type
_entity.pdbx_description
1 polymer ?
#
loop_
_entity_poly.entity_id
_entity_poly.type
_entity_poly.pdbx_seq_one_letter_code
_entity_poly.pdbx_strand_id
1 'polypeptide(L)'
;MYSIKWLAVFLVLTVSQFCFAQHKSWTIPLELNNYQLKSKHDIGIKASEFIGSDFIAVSLRIEGNDKQVQNCTFTLDVNDITYTFVKSHEWDGDDQTIFVSDIIYLPATKADYWHLKATSSDKSEFKIDAKGFLRVFVPEDNKTPNEKPSRPESTSERADCLCPLPDYIGRSNWGSTFNLNADIFTPPAAYTTVTHLIVHHSAGTNTSNNWKGVVASIFDAHVHTNGWQDIGYNWLIDPNGVLYEGRGGGDNVRGAHMCGYNNNTLGVCLLGNFEIASPTSSMLAKLKELLAYKACKESISADGDGDIVSYPGHMHHISGHKDGCSPNYTSCPGVNLYTKLDSMRLETKRQISTVCLAPVKTLNITDEKSLIYPVPASDYICSNAFEISHFTNTYGIEFSSFLKRKDENCYDISAIPSGLYFVQLTGQTLTYRLYKM
;
A
#
# COMPACT_ATOMS: atom_id res chain seq x y z
N MET A 1 -40.29 -36.84 25.08
CA MET A 1 -40.10 -35.89 23.97
C MET A 1 -40.23 -34.47 24.52
N TYR A 2 -39.12 -33.88 24.96
CA TYR A 2 -39.11 -32.48 25.37
C TYR A 2 -38.56 -31.65 24.22
N SER A 3 -39.45 -30.88 23.59
CA SER A 3 -39.12 -29.88 22.57
C SER A 3 -38.40 -28.73 23.27
N ILE A 4 -37.09 -28.61 23.04
CA ILE A 4 -36.30 -27.45 23.45
C ILE A 4 -36.56 -26.38 22.38
N LYS A 5 -37.31 -25.35 22.77
CA LYS A 5 -37.50 -24.14 21.97
C LYS A 5 -36.17 -23.38 21.90
N TRP A 6 -35.69 -23.13 20.70
CA TRP A 6 -34.54 -22.28 20.43
C TRP A 6 -34.90 -20.83 20.72
N LEU A 7 -34.21 -20.22 21.69
CA LEU A 7 -34.26 -18.77 21.91
C LEU A 7 -33.08 -18.16 21.13
N ALA A 8 -33.31 -17.79 19.87
CA ALA A 8 -32.38 -16.94 19.13
C ALA A 8 -32.50 -15.53 19.72
N VAL A 9 -31.52 -15.12 20.51
CA VAL A 9 -31.40 -13.72 20.96
C VAL A 9 -30.87 -12.93 19.77
N PHE A 10 -31.78 -12.37 18.97
CA PHE A 10 -31.45 -11.34 17.99
C PHE A 10 -31.07 -10.07 18.75
N LEU A 11 -29.79 -9.85 18.97
CA LEU A 11 -29.32 -8.54 19.41
C LEU A 11 -29.35 -7.60 18.19
N VAL A 12 -30.53 -7.02 17.92
CA VAL A 12 -30.63 -5.87 17.01
C VAL A 12 -30.05 -4.68 17.75
N LEU A 13 -28.75 -4.43 17.58
CA LEU A 13 -28.14 -3.18 18.01
C LEU A 13 -28.75 -2.07 17.17
N THR A 14 -29.70 -1.34 17.74
CA THR A 14 -30.23 -0.11 17.15
C THR A 14 -29.21 0.99 17.38
N VAL A 15 -28.70 1.55 16.28
CA VAL A 15 -27.68 2.62 16.19
C VAL A 15 -28.23 3.96 16.70
N SER A 16 -28.76 4.00 17.93
CA SER A 16 -29.50 5.16 18.45
C SER A 16 -28.69 6.09 19.36
N GLN A 17 -27.40 5.82 19.57
CA GLN A 17 -26.50 6.72 20.31
C GLN A 17 -25.14 6.80 19.63
N PHE A 18 -25.05 7.54 18.53
CA PHE A 18 -23.76 7.95 17.97
C PHE A 18 -23.73 9.47 17.83
N CYS A 19 -22.75 10.08 18.51
CA CYS A 19 -22.41 11.48 18.36
C CYS A 19 -21.94 11.70 16.91
N PHE A 20 -22.54 12.66 16.21
CA PHE A 20 -22.20 13.01 14.84
C PHE A 20 -20.79 13.62 14.80
N ALA A 21 -19.78 12.79 14.55
CA ALA A 21 -18.45 13.24 14.15
C ALA A 21 -18.32 13.13 12.62
N GLN A 22 -17.53 14.01 12.02
CA GLN A 22 -17.39 14.21 10.58
C GLN A 22 -16.80 13.01 9.79
N HIS A 23 -16.62 11.83 10.41
CA HIS A 23 -16.20 10.60 9.73
C HIS A 23 -17.12 9.43 10.08
N LYS A 24 -17.48 8.66 9.06
CA LYS A 24 -18.33 7.48 9.15
C LYS A 24 -17.48 6.25 9.52
N SER A 25 -16.92 6.27 10.74
CA SER A 25 -16.26 5.12 11.34
C SER A 25 -17.07 4.63 12.53
N TRP A 26 -17.29 3.33 12.64
CA TRP A 26 -18.06 2.74 13.74
C TRP A 26 -17.29 1.61 14.40
N THR A 27 -17.28 1.64 15.72
CA THR A 27 -16.85 0.51 16.55
C THR A 27 -18.10 -0.17 17.07
N ILE A 28 -18.34 -1.40 16.63
CA ILE A 28 -19.46 -2.23 17.08
C ILE A 28 -18.91 -3.18 18.13
N PRO A 29 -19.17 -2.97 19.43
CA PRO A 29 -18.65 -3.83 20.48
C PRO A 29 -19.26 -5.24 20.38
N LEU A 30 -18.46 -6.25 20.67
CA LEU A 30 -18.79 -7.66 20.65
C LEU A 30 -18.53 -8.24 22.04
N GLU A 31 -19.53 -8.85 22.65
CA GLU A 31 -19.36 -9.67 23.86
C GLU A 31 -19.72 -11.12 23.55
N LEU A 32 -18.73 -12.01 23.62
CA LEU A 32 -18.86 -13.45 23.42
C LEU A 32 -18.73 -14.14 24.80
N ASN A 33 -19.79 -14.18 25.62
CA ASN A 33 -19.82 -14.77 26.96
C ASN A 33 -20.50 -16.16 26.98
N ASN A 34 -19.80 -17.22 27.44
CA ASN A 34 -20.38 -18.54 27.76
C ASN A 34 -21.18 -19.24 26.62
N TYR A 35 -20.95 -18.85 25.37
CA TYR A 35 -21.74 -19.34 24.26
C TYR A 35 -21.26 -20.72 23.79
N GLN A 36 -22.16 -21.71 23.77
CA GLN A 36 -21.94 -22.94 23.02
C GLN A 36 -22.11 -22.62 21.53
N LEU A 37 -21.01 -22.60 20.78
CA LEU A 37 -21.03 -22.48 19.32
C LEU A 37 -21.56 -23.79 18.70
N LYS A 38 -22.88 -24.02 18.80
CA LYS A 38 -23.53 -25.19 18.18
C LYS A 38 -23.84 -25.04 16.70
N SER A 39 -23.76 -23.81 16.18
CA SER A 39 -23.75 -23.41 14.75
C SER A 39 -24.39 -22.03 14.65
N LYS A 40 -23.68 -21.12 13.95
CA LYS A 40 -24.11 -19.77 13.54
C LYS A 40 -24.58 -18.84 14.66
N HIS A 41 -23.81 -17.78 14.90
CA HIS A 41 -24.28 -16.58 15.58
C HIS A 41 -24.36 -15.48 14.54
N ASP A 42 -25.42 -14.68 14.61
CA ASP A 42 -25.78 -13.70 13.59
C ASP A 42 -25.97 -12.35 14.28
N ILE A 43 -24.99 -11.46 14.16
CA ILE A 43 -25.14 -10.05 14.55
C ILE A 43 -25.60 -9.30 13.30
N GLY A 44 -26.90 -8.97 13.25
CA GLY A 44 -27.51 -8.24 12.15
C GLY A 44 -27.20 -6.74 12.20
N ILE A 45 -26.38 -6.25 11.26
CA ILE A 45 -26.09 -4.83 11.09
C ILE A 45 -26.91 -4.29 9.91
N LYS A 46 -27.75 -3.27 10.12
CA LYS A 46 -28.48 -2.62 9.01
C LYS A 46 -27.53 -1.76 8.20
N ALA A 47 -27.22 -2.16 6.96
CA ALA A 47 -26.23 -1.47 6.15
C ALA A 47 -26.79 -0.25 5.39
N SER A 48 -28.08 0.07 5.55
CA SER A 48 -28.74 1.24 4.94
C SER A 48 -28.16 2.60 5.36
N GLU A 49 -27.27 2.63 6.35
CA GLU A 49 -26.62 3.85 6.88
C GLU A 49 -25.23 4.12 6.24
N PHE A 50 -24.64 3.13 5.56
CA PHE A 50 -23.27 3.16 5.02
C PHE A 50 -23.22 3.55 3.54
N ILE A 51 -23.91 4.63 3.17
CA ILE A 51 -24.01 5.12 1.79
C ILE A 51 -23.06 6.31 1.56
N GLY A 52 -22.36 6.31 0.42
CA GLY A 52 -21.58 7.46 -0.09
C GLY A 52 -20.06 7.26 -0.15
N SER A 53 -19.59 6.08 -0.57
CA SER A 53 -18.18 5.76 -0.79
C SER A 53 -18.05 4.74 -1.93
N ASP A 54 -16.84 4.54 -2.47
CA ASP A 54 -16.52 3.46 -3.42
C ASP A 54 -16.49 2.08 -2.76
N PHE A 55 -16.13 2.01 -1.47
CA PHE A 55 -16.02 0.77 -0.71
C PHE A 55 -16.27 0.99 0.79
N ILE A 56 -16.43 -0.12 1.51
CA ILE A 56 -16.46 -0.16 2.98
C ILE A 56 -15.32 -1.07 3.44
N ALA A 57 -14.45 -0.57 4.31
CA ALA A 57 -13.38 -1.36 4.94
C ALA A 57 -13.86 -1.88 6.30
N VAL A 58 -13.62 -3.16 6.56
CA VAL A 58 -14.02 -3.82 7.79
C VAL A 58 -12.83 -4.58 8.38
N SER A 59 -12.56 -4.37 9.66
CA SER A 59 -11.54 -5.09 10.43
C SER A 59 -12.12 -5.57 11.75
N LEU A 60 -11.54 -6.65 12.29
CA LEU A 60 -12.03 -7.34 13.47
C LEU A 60 -10.94 -7.44 14.52
N ARG A 61 -11.30 -7.13 15.77
CA ARG A 61 -10.48 -7.44 16.96
C ARG A 61 -11.26 -8.31 17.93
N ILE A 62 -10.66 -9.40 18.38
CA ILE A 62 -11.18 -10.30 19.41
C ILE A 62 -10.08 -10.52 20.45
N GLU A 63 -10.41 -10.32 21.71
CA GLU A 63 -9.56 -10.49 22.89
C GLU A 63 -10.22 -11.53 23.80
N GLY A 64 -9.55 -12.63 24.08
CA GLY A 64 -10.12 -13.70 24.90
C GLY A 64 -9.10 -14.77 25.25
N ASN A 65 -9.55 -15.88 25.83
CA ASN A 65 -8.63 -16.97 26.14
C ASN A 65 -7.96 -17.50 24.87
N ASP A 66 -6.63 -17.49 24.86
CA ASP A 66 -5.75 -17.81 23.73
C ASP A 66 -6.15 -19.08 22.94
N LYS A 67 -6.31 -20.21 23.63
CA LYS A 67 -6.72 -21.49 22.99
C LYS A 67 -8.10 -21.44 22.35
N GLN A 68 -8.94 -20.48 22.76
CA GLN A 68 -10.30 -20.32 22.26
C GLN A 68 -10.36 -19.44 21.03
N VAL A 69 -9.62 -18.35 21.04
CA VAL A 69 -9.58 -17.41 19.92
C VAL A 69 -8.79 -18.02 18.75
N GLN A 70 -7.66 -18.68 19.01
CA GLN A 70 -6.82 -19.27 17.95
C GLN A 70 -7.49 -20.41 17.15
N ASN A 71 -8.42 -21.14 17.77
CA ASN A 71 -9.12 -22.26 17.12
C ASN A 71 -10.39 -21.84 16.36
N CYS A 72 -10.71 -20.54 16.37
CA CYS A 72 -11.88 -19.99 15.70
C CYS A 72 -11.53 -19.36 14.35
N THR A 73 -12.33 -19.67 13.33
CA THR A 73 -12.42 -18.92 12.09
C THR A 73 -13.58 -17.94 12.19
N PHE A 74 -13.29 -16.66 11.98
CA PHE A 74 -14.30 -15.60 11.95
C PHE A 74 -14.65 -15.26 10.50
N THR A 75 -15.94 -15.15 10.20
CA THR A 75 -16.44 -14.80 8.87
C THR A 75 -17.51 -13.71 8.94
N LEU A 76 -17.58 -12.88 7.91
CA LEU A 76 -18.62 -11.88 7.71
C LEU A 76 -19.42 -12.25 6.47
N ASP A 77 -20.70 -12.54 6.62
CA ASP A 77 -21.58 -12.77 5.48
C ASP A 77 -22.32 -11.47 5.12
N VAL A 78 -22.22 -11.07 3.85
CA VAL A 78 -22.84 -9.87 3.30
C VAL A 78 -23.51 -10.24 1.98
N ASN A 79 -24.84 -10.10 1.90
CA ASN A 79 -25.62 -10.43 0.70
C ASN A 79 -25.28 -11.80 0.10
N ASP A 80 -25.30 -12.85 0.93
CA ASP A 80 -24.96 -14.25 0.58
C ASP A 80 -23.49 -14.52 0.18
N ILE A 81 -22.60 -13.53 0.31
CA ILE A 81 -21.15 -13.71 0.14
C ILE A 81 -20.49 -13.81 1.51
N THR A 82 -19.78 -14.90 1.75
CA THR A 82 -18.97 -15.10 2.96
C THR A 82 -17.56 -14.58 2.76
N TYR A 83 -17.15 -13.67 3.62
CA TYR A 83 -15.78 -13.18 3.70
C TYR A 83 -15.12 -13.73 4.97
N THR A 84 -13.90 -14.25 4.87
CA THR A 84 -13.16 -14.78 6.02
C THR A 84 -12.19 -13.74 6.54
N PHE A 85 -12.23 -13.46 7.85
CA PHE A 85 -11.19 -12.65 8.48
C PHE A 85 -9.92 -13.49 8.61
N VAL A 86 -8.88 -13.07 7.91
CA VAL A 86 -7.53 -13.63 8.06
C VAL A 86 -6.84 -12.89 9.20
N LYS A 87 -6.15 -13.62 10.08
CA LYS A 87 -5.38 -13.01 11.17
C LYS A 87 -4.29 -12.14 10.56
N SER A 88 -4.21 -10.87 10.96
CA SER A 88 -3.10 -10.02 10.61
C SER A 88 -1.82 -10.61 11.18
N HIS A 89 -0.87 -10.88 10.30
CA HIS A 89 0.39 -11.49 10.66
C HIS A 89 1.30 -10.53 11.45
N GLU A 90 0.94 -9.27 11.67
CA GLU A 90 1.88 -8.23 12.13
C GLU A 90 1.90 -7.98 13.66
N TRP A 91 1.13 -8.71 14.47
CA TRP A 91 1.12 -8.51 15.94
C TRP A 91 2.18 -9.33 16.67
N ASP A 92 3.07 -8.61 17.39
CA ASP A 92 4.21 -9.15 18.15
C ASP A 92 4.10 -8.83 19.67
N GLY A 93 2.87 -8.70 20.18
CA GLY A 93 2.65 -8.70 21.62
C GLY A 93 2.68 -10.14 22.13
N ASP A 94 3.45 -10.41 23.18
CA ASP A 94 3.55 -11.70 23.89
C ASP A 94 2.17 -12.27 24.35
N ASP A 95 1.10 -11.47 24.25
CA ASP A 95 -0.26 -11.84 24.58
C ASP A 95 -0.97 -12.52 23.40
N GLN A 96 -0.81 -13.84 23.29
CA GLN A 96 -1.45 -14.68 22.26
C GLN A 96 -3.00 -14.67 22.32
N THR A 97 -3.57 -14.00 23.33
CA THR A 97 -5.01 -13.82 23.60
C THR A 97 -5.74 -12.92 22.60
N ILE A 98 -5.03 -12.22 21.71
CA ILE A 98 -5.59 -11.22 20.79
C ILE A 98 -5.56 -11.70 19.33
N PHE A 99 -6.72 -11.70 18.69
CA PHE A 99 -6.90 -11.82 17.25
C PHE A 99 -7.23 -10.44 16.67
N VAL A 100 -6.41 -10.00 15.71
CA VAL A 100 -6.68 -8.84 14.87
C VAL A 100 -6.67 -9.32 13.42
N SER A 101 -7.60 -8.82 12.60
CA SER A 101 -7.72 -9.27 11.21
C SER A 101 -7.04 -8.33 10.23
N ASP A 102 -6.73 -8.85 9.04
CA ASP A 102 -6.58 -8.03 7.84
C ASP A 102 -7.92 -7.35 7.48
N ILE A 103 -7.85 -6.37 6.58
CA ILE A 103 -9.02 -5.59 6.15
C ILE A 103 -9.80 -6.33 5.07
N ILE A 104 -11.11 -6.49 5.30
CA ILE A 104 -12.05 -6.91 4.26
C ILE A 104 -12.59 -5.65 3.57
N TYR A 105 -12.44 -5.58 2.25
CA TYR A 105 -13.01 -4.53 1.42
C TYR A 105 -14.33 -5.01 0.82
N LEU A 106 -15.44 -4.42 1.26
CA LEU A 106 -16.77 -4.68 0.74
C LEU A 106 -17.12 -3.63 -0.33
N PRO A 107 -17.82 -4.02 -1.42
CA PRO A 107 -18.38 -3.03 -2.32
C PRO A 107 -19.38 -2.16 -1.56
N ALA A 108 -19.46 -0.87 -1.90
CA ALA A 108 -20.44 0.05 -1.33
C ALA A 108 -21.86 -0.19 -1.87
N THR A 109 -22.33 -1.43 -1.82
CA THR A 109 -23.70 -1.81 -2.14
C THR A 109 -24.56 -1.77 -0.88
N LYS A 110 -25.86 -1.50 -1.05
CA LYS A 110 -26.83 -1.65 0.03
C LYS A 110 -26.87 -3.14 0.41
N ALA A 111 -26.33 -3.48 1.58
CA ALA A 111 -26.68 -4.73 2.21
C ALA A 111 -27.85 -4.48 3.16
N ASP A 112 -28.83 -5.36 3.15
CA ASP A 112 -29.95 -5.24 4.09
C ASP A 112 -29.51 -5.66 5.49
N TYR A 113 -28.64 -6.67 5.58
CA TYR A 113 -28.05 -7.19 6.82
C TYR A 113 -26.64 -7.74 6.60
N TRP A 114 -25.74 -7.50 7.56
CA TRP A 114 -24.46 -8.24 7.68
C TRP A 114 -24.59 -9.27 8.79
N HIS A 115 -23.87 -10.39 8.67
CA HIS A 115 -23.85 -11.45 9.69
C HIS A 115 -22.41 -11.83 10.04
N LEU A 116 -21.95 -11.45 11.24
CA LEU A 116 -20.65 -11.89 11.77
C LEU A 116 -20.79 -13.26 12.44
N LYS A 117 -19.99 -14.25 11.98
CA LYS A 117 -19.99 -15.63 12.45
C LYS A 117 -18.61 -16.03 12.99
N ALA A 118 -18.61 -16.85 14.04
CA ALA A 118 -17.42 -17.55 14.53
C ALA A 118 -17.66 -19.06 14.40
N THR A 119 -16.66 -19.79 13.90
CA THR A 119 -16.71 -21.25 13.71
C THR A 119 -15.46 -21.89 14.29
N SER A 120 -15.62 -22.95 15.07
CA SER A 120 -14.50 -23.70 15.66
C SER A 120 -14.05 -24.82 14.72
N SER A 121 -12.74 -25.06 14.64
CA SER A 121 -12.16 -26.23 13.94
C SER A 121 -12.44 -27.54 14.69
N ASP A 122 -12.61 -27.48 16.01
CA ASP A 122 -13.08 -28.58 16.85
C ASP A 122 -14.61 -28.67 16.78
N LYS A 123 -15.12 -29.82 16.33
CA LYS A 123 -16.56 -30.10 16.14
C LYS A 123 -17.31 -30.36 17.45
N SER A 124 -16.61 -30.39 18.59
CA SER A 124 -17.24 -30.44 19.91
C SER A 124 -17.81 -29.07 20.31
N GLU A 125 -18.77 -29.06 21.24
CA GLU A 125 -19.35 -27.81 21.78
C GLU A 125 -18.24 -26.93 22.37
N PHE A 126 -17.82 -25.93 21.62
CA PHE A 126 -16.78 -25.02 22.04
C PHE A 126 -17.38 -23.80 22.75
N LYS A 127 -16.82 -23.46 23.91
CA LYS A 127 -17.12 -22.21 24.62
C LYS A 127 -16.02 -21.21 24.34
N ILE A 128 -16.40 -20.04 23.84
CA ILE A 128 -15.53 -18.88 23.76
C ILE A 128 -15.99 -17.86 24.81
N ASP A 129 -15.05 -17.40 25.62
CA ASP A 129 -15.20 -16.23 26.49
C ASP A 129 -14.24 -15.15 25.99
N ALA A 130 -14.76 -14.22 25.20
CA ALA A 130 -13.99 -13.20 24.52
C ALA A 130 -14.78 -11.90 24.36
N LYS A 131 -14.08 -10.79 24.35
CA LYS A 131 -14.60 -9.47 24.00
C LYS A 131 -13.95 -9.02 22.72
N GLY A 132 -14.56 -8.07 22.02
CA GLY A 132 -13.97 -7.58 20.80
C GLY A 132 -14.78 -6.47 20.21
N PHE A 133 -14.44 -6.11 18.99
CA PHE A 133 -15.23 -5.18 18.20
C PHE A 133 -15.04 -5.41 16.72
N LEU A 134 -16.09 -5.15 15.97
CA LEU A 134 -16.02 -4.95 14.53
C LEU A 134 -15.81 -3.46 14.27
N ARG A 135 -14.74 -3.12 13.56
CA ARG A 135 -14.47 -1.76 13.10
C ARG A 135 -14.92 -1.64 11.66
N VAL A 136 -15.79 -0.67 11.39
CA VAL A 136 -16.32 -0.36 10.06
C VAL A 136 -15.84 1.03 9.69
N PHE A 137 -15.07 1.13 8.61
CA PHE A 137 -14.53 2.38 8.09
C PHE A 137 -15.10 2.64 6.70
N VAL A 138 -15.77 3.79 6.53
CA VAL A 138 -16.30 4.24 5.25
C VAL A 138 -15.56 5.51 4.84
N PRO A 139 -14.66 5.44 3.84
CA PRO A 139 -13.97 6.64 3.37
C PRO A 139 -14.95 7.62 2.74
N GLU A 140 -14.66 8.91 2.82
CA GLU A 140 -15.43 9.93 2.11
C GLU A 140 -15.27 9.78 0.59
N ASP A 141 -16.33 10.10 -0.16
CA ASP A 141 -16.27 10.23 -1.61
C ASP A 141 -15.17 11.23 -2.03
N ASN A 142 -14.31 10.84 -2.97
CA ASN A 142 -13.29 11.70 -3.60
C ASN A 142 -13.93 12.81 -4.47
N LYS A 143 -14.74 13.71 -3.89
CA LYS A 143 -15.31 14.86 -4.61
C LYS A 143 -14.35 16.03 -4.74
N THR A 144 -13.17 15.98 -4.12
CA THR A 144 -12.12 16.98 -4.34
C THR A 144 -11.22 16.57 -5.51
N PRO A 145 -10.96 17.49 -6.47
CA PRO A 145 -10.10 17.20 -7.61
C PRO A 145 -8.72 16.76 -7.16
N ASN A 146 -8.08 15.88 -7.94
CA ASN A 146 -6.67 15.48 -7.84
C ASN A 146 -5.76 16.64 -7.38
N GLU A 147 -5.54 16.73 -6.06
CA GLU A 147 -4.58 17.66 -5.51
C GLU A 147 -3.18 17.20 -5.92
N LYS A 148 -2.43 18.16 -6.45
CA LYS A 148 -1.10 17.94 -7.00
C LYS A 148 -0.21 17.33 -5.91
N PRO A 149 0.61 16.32 -6.24
CA PRO A 149 1.61 15.79 -5.31
C PRO A 149 2.40 16.93 -4.67
N SER A 150 2.59 16.85 -3.35
CA SER A 150 3.42 17.80 -2.62
C SER A 150 4.87 17.60 -3.04
N ARG A 151 5.45 18.62 -3.68
CA ARG A 151 6.89 18.68 -3.94
C ARG A 151 7.58 19.05 -2.62
N PRO A 152 8.65 18.34 -2.20
CA PRO A 152 9.35 18.72 -0.98
C PRO A 152 9.92 20.13 -1.10
N GLU A 153 9.73 20.94 -0.05
CA GLU A 153 10.56 22.14 0.15
C GLU A 153 12.01 21.68 0.31
N SER A 154 12.92 22.31 -0.43
CA SER A 154 14.32 21.92 -0.47
C SER A 154 15.00 22.25 0.87
N THR A 155 14.95 21.32 1.82
CA THR A 155 15.88 21.33 2.94
C THR A 155 17.22 20.84 2.41
N SER A 156 18.10 21.80 2.14
CA SER A 156 19.53 21.61 1.92
C SER A 156 20.10 20.70 3.00
N GLU A 157 20.32 19.41 2.73
CA GLU A 157 21.28 18.62 3.49
C GLU A 157 21.76 17.35 2.75
N ARG A 158 23.09 17.30 2.63
CA ARG A 158 24.01 16.30 2.05
C ARG A 158 24.14 16.27 0.51
N ALA A 159 25.31 16.70 0.05
CA ALA A 159 25.65 17.06 -1.33
C ALA A 159 26.14 15.89 -2.22
N ASP A 160 26.03 14.62 -1.80
CA ASP A 160 26.65 13.50 -2.53
C ASP A 160 25.66 12.64 -3.34
N CYS A 161 24.35 12.74 -3.06
CA CYS A 161 23.33 11.97 -3.77
C CYS A 161 22.37 12.89 -4.53
N LEU A 162 22.32 12.79 -5.86
CA LEU A 162 21.40 13.59 -6.70
C LEU A 162 20.06 12.88 -6.99
N CYS A 163 19.80 11.70 -6.42
CA CYS A 163 18.49 11.07 -6.57
C CYS A 163 17.44 12.01 -5.96
N PRO A 164 16.42 12.46 -6.72
CA PRO A 164 15.33 13.22 -6.13
C PRO A 164 14.43 12.29 -5.31
N LEU A 165 13.93 12.78 -4.18
CA LEU A 165 12.78 12.15 -3.51
C LEU A 165 11.60 12.21 -4.49
N PRO A 166 10.92 11.08 -4.81
CA PRO A 166 9.79 11.10 -5.70
C PRO A 166 8.64 11.96 -5.15
N ASP A 167 7.90 12.62 -6.04
CA ASP A 167 6.68 13.33 -5.69
C ASP A 167 5.71 12.39 -4.93
N TYR A 168 5.14 12.88 -3.84
CA TYR A 168 4.27 12.10 -2.96
C TYR A 168 3.08 12.91 -2.46
N ILE A 169 2.04 12.21 -2.00
CA ILE A 169 0.90 12.78 -1.27
C ILE A 169 1.22 12.67 0.22
N GLY A 170 1.42 13.83 0.87
CA GLY A 170 1.69 13.90 2.31
C GLY A 170 0.49 13.55 3.18
N ARG A 171 0.74 13.29 4.47
CA ARG A 171 -0.28 12.92 5.47
C ARG A 171 -1.42 13.92 5.58
N SER A 172 -1.15 15.21 5.44
CA SER A 172 -2.20 16.24 5.45
C SER A 172 -3.15 16.15 4.25
N ASN A 173 -2.79 15.47 3.17
CA ASN A 173 -3.58 15.46 1.93
C ASN A 173 -4.35 14.15 1.74
N TRP A 174 -3.81 13.03 2.22
CA TRP A 174 -4.57 11.78 2.28
C TRP A 174 -5.25 11.57 3.63
N GLY A 175 -4.82 12.22 4.71
CA GLY A 175 -5.35 12.04 6.07
C GLY A 175 -6.24 13.16 6.60
N SER A 176 -6.18 14.39 6.05
CA SER A 176 -7.03 15.50 6.54
C SER A 176 -8.52 15.27 6.33
N THR A 177 -8.90 14.67 5.20
CA THR A 177 -10.27 14.24 4.90
C THR A 177 -10.82 13.25 5.93
N PHE A 178 -9.96 12.70 6.78
CA PHE A 178 -10.32 11.70 7.79
C PHE A 178 -9.98 12.16 9.22
N ASN A 179 -9.58 13.43 9.42
CA ASN A 179 -9.19 14.05 10.70
C ASN A 179 -8.20 13.21 11.53
N LEU A 180 -7.31 12.46 10.87
CA LEU A 180 -6.38 11.53 11.53
C LEU A 180 -5.37 12.23 12.46
N ASN A 181 -5.25 13.55 12.35
CA ASN A 181 -4.39 14.37 13.21
C ASN A 181 -4.88 14.46 14.66
N ALA A 182 -6.16 14.18 14.94
CA ALA A 182 -6.65 14.07 16.32
C ALA A 182 -6.15 12.79 17.03
N ASP A 183 -5.72 11.80 16.25
CA ASP A 183 -5.41 10.44 16.71
C ASP A 183 -3.93 10.05 16.61
N ILE A 184 -3.03 10.99 16.26
CA ILE A 184 -1.58 10.75 16.31
C ILE A 184 -1.16 10.67 17.78
N PHE A 185 -1.07 9.46 18.31
CA PHE A 185 -0.61 9.20 19.68
C PHE A 185 0.90 9.44 19.81
N THR A 186 1.24 10.47 20.59
CA THR A 186 2.45 10.58 21.42
C THR A 186 2.74 9.25 22.14
N PRO A 187 3.98 8.72 22.17
CA PRO A 187 5.27 9.41 22.36
C PRO A 187 5.97 9.86 21.06
N PRO A 188 7.12 10.58 21.14
CA PRO A 188 7.84 11.04 19.96
C PRO A 188 8.20 9.89 19.01
N ALA A 189 8.18 10.19 17.70
CA ALA A 189 8.66 9.27 16.69
C ALA A 189 10.05 8.72 17.05
N ALA A 190 10.20 7.39 17.03
CA ALA A 190 11.50 6.76 17.13
C ALA A 190 12.17 6.78 15.75
N TYR A 191 13.48 6.97 15.73
CA TYR A 191 14.27 6.98 14.49
C TYR A 191 15.24 5.79 14.45
N THR A 192 15.72 5.46 13.26
CA THR A 192 16.75 4.44 13.05
C THR A 192 17.65 4.79 11.87
N THR A 193 18.91 4.35 11.92
CA THR A 193 19.77 4.33 10.73
C THR A 193 19.30 3.22 9.81
N VAL A 194 18.72 3.57 8.67
CA VAL A 194 18.21 2.60 7.70
C VAL A 194 19.37 1.96 6.95
N THR A 195 19.42 0.62 6.95
CA THR A 195 20.36 -0.17 6.13
C THR A 195 19.64 -1.11 5.19
N HIS A 196 18.37 -1.41 5.45
CA HIS A 196 17.55 -2.32 4.65
C HIS A 196 16.20 -1.70 4.27
N LEU A 197 15.76 -1.98 3.06
CA LEU A 197 14.52 -1.50 2.45
C LEU A 197 13.60 -2.70 2.26
N ILE A 198 12.51 -2.75 3.03
CA ILE A 198 11.61 -3.89 3.07
C ILE A 198 10.37 -3.59 2.22
N VAL A 199 10.15 -4.43 1.22
CA VAL A 199 9.01 -4.35 0.30
C VAL A 199 7.87 -5.21 0.85
N HIS A 200 6.70 -4.59 0.94
CA HIS A 200 5.45 -5.17 1.40
C HIS A 200 4.38 -5.12 0.31
N HIS A 201 3.34 -5.94 0.50
CA HIS A 201 2.04 -5.69 -0.08
C HIS A 201 1.03 -5.38 1.03
N SER A 202 -0.13 -4.83 0.70
CA SER A 202 -1.16 -4.57 1.72
C SER A 202 -2.05 -5.78 1.99
N ALA A 203 -1.92 -6.85 1.18
CA ALA A 203 -2.85 -7.99 1.13
C ALA A 203 -4.33 -7.59 0.92
N GLY A 204 -4.58 -6.34 0.51
CA GLY A 204 -5.90 -5.74 0.39
C GLY A 204 -6.44 -5.72 -1.04
N THR A 205 -7.33 -4.77 -1.31
CA THR A 205 -7.97 -4.65 -2.62
C THR A 205 -6.97 -4.37 -3.76
N ASN A 206 -7.16 -5.05 -4.90
CA ASN A 206 -6.47 -4.73 -6.15
C ASN A 206 -7.24 -3.73 -7.03
N THR A 207 -8.45 -3.34 -6.63
CA THR A 207 -9.31 -2.40 -7.36
C THR A 207 -9.86 -1.33 -6.43
N SER A 208 -9.70 -0.07 -6.80
CA SER A 208 -10.30 1.07 -6.11
C SER A 208 -10.24 2.30 -7.01
N ASN A 209 -11.26 3.14 -6.93
CA ASN A 209 -11.22 4.50 -7.49
C ASN A 209 -10.80 5.53 -6.42
N ASN A 210 -10.63 5.09 -5.16
CA ASN A 210 -10.25 5.92 -4.03
C ASN A 210 -9.07 5.30 -3.26
N TRP A 211 -7.86 5.41 -3.82
CA TRP A 211 -6.64 4.90 -3.18
C TRP A 211 -6.24 5.69 -1.93
N LYS A 212 -6.54 7.00 -1.84
CA LYS A 212 -6.42 7.77 -0.59
C LYS A 212 -7.24 7.16 0.54
N GLY A 213 -8.49 6.78 0.25
CA GLY A 213 -9.36 6.08 1.18
C GLY A 213 -8.82 4.71 1.58
N VAL A 214 -8.15 4.00 0.67
CA VAL A 214 -7.47 2.72 0.99
C VAL A 214 -6.35 2.95 1.99
N VAL A 215 -5.48 3.94 1.76
CA VAL A 215 -4.42 4.32 2.72
C VAL A 215 -5.01 4.70 4.08
N ALA A 216 -6.08 5.50 4.09
CA ALA A 216 -6.76 5.89 5.33
C ALA A 216 -7.38 4.70 6.08
N SER A 217 -7.94 3.71 5.36
CA SER A 217 -8.47 2.50 5.98
C SER A 217 -7.38 1.62 6.59
N ILE A 218 -6.17 1.60 6.00
CA ILE A 218 -5.00 0.92 6.59
C ILE A 218 -4.57 1.63 7.88
N PHE A 219 -4.54 2.97 7.88
CA PHE A 219 -4.31 3.72 9.12
C PHE A 219 -5.37 3.38 10.18
N ASP A 220 -6.67 3.41 9.84
CA ASP A 220 -7.75 3.13 10.79
C ASP A 220 -7.65 1.72 11.37
N ALA A 221 -7.34 0.72 10.55
CA ALA A 221 -7.09 -0.63 11.01
C ALA A 221 -5.87 -0.69 11.94
N HIS A 222 -4.74 -0.10 11.57
CA HIS A 222 -3.52 -0.16 12.38
C HIS A 222 -3.69 0.56 13.73
N VAL A 223 -4.31 1.73 13.75
CA VAL A 223 -4.46 2.54 14.97
C VAL A 223 -5.64 2.07 15.80
N HIS A 224 -6.83 1.95 15.21
CA HIS A 224 -8.07 1.71 15.96
C HIS A 224 -8.45 0.24 16.07
N THR A 225 -7.90 -0.65 15.24
CA THR A 225 -8.06 -2.09 15.40
C THR A 225 -6.84 -2.71 16.07
N ASN A 226 -5.63 -2.53 15.53
CA ASN A 226 -4.43 -3.13 16.11
C ASN A 226 -3.99 -2.42 17.39
N GLY A 227 -4.26 -1.12 17.53
CA GLY A 227 -3.79 -0.33 18.67
C GLY A 227 -2.37 0.19 18.50
N TRP A 228 -1.91 0.33 17.25
CA TRP A 228 -0.61 0.89 16.94
C TRP A 228 -0.61 2.40 17.08
N GLN A 229 0.58 2.98 17.17
CA GLN A 229 0.75 4.44 17.27
C GLN A 229 0.41 5.17 15.97
N ASP A 230 0.55 4.48 14.84
CA ASP A 230 0.36 5.02 13.48
C ASP A 230 0.28 3.87 12.48
N ILE A 231 0.09 4.20 11.20
CA ILE A 231 0.31 3.28 10.08
C ILE A 231 1.74 2.71 10.13
N GLY A 232 1.86 1.39 9.91
CA GLY A 232 3.10 0.66 10.15
C GLY A 232 4.19 0.93 9.11
N TYR A 233 3.80 1.20 7.87
CA TYR A 233 4.69 1.40 6.73
C TYR A 233 5.18 2.85 6.66
N ASN A 234 6.42 3.05 6.20
CA ASN A 234 6.96 4.40 5.95
C ASN A 234 6.36 5.02 4.69
N TRP A 235 6.14 4.20 3.66
CA TRP A 235 5.65 4.63 2.37
C TRP A 235 4.64 3.63 1.82
N LEU A 236 3.65 4.13 1.08
CA LEU A 236 2.68 3.29 0.37
C LEU A 236 2.60 3.70 -1.10
N ILE A 237 2.42 2.74 -2.00
CA ILE A 237 2.35 2.99 -3.46
C ILE A 237 1.08 2.35 -4.00
N ASP A 238 0.24 3.13 -4.69
CA ASP A 238 -0.97 2.61 -5.34
C ASP A 238 -0.72 2.07 -6.76
N PRO A 239 -1.66 1.31 -7.35
CA PRO A 239 -1.57 0.79 -8.72
C PRO A 239 -1.31 1.82 -9.82
N ASN A 240 -1.58 3.10 -9.57
CA ASN A 240 -1.32 4.18 -10.52
C ASN A 240 0.09 4.76 -10.37
N GLY A 241 0.90 4.26 -9.45
CA GLY A 241 2.25 4.76 -9.18
C GLY A 241 2.26 6.02 -8.32
N VAL A 242 1.18 6.34 -7.61
CA VAL A 242 1.15 7.45 -6.65
C VAL A 242 1.78 6.99 -5.34
N LEU A 243 2.73 7.78 -4.84
CA LEU A 243 3.41 7.56 -3.56
C LEU A 243 2.69 8.32 -2.45
N TYR A 244 2.46 7.67 -1.31
CA TYR A 244 1.83 8.24 -0.13
C TYR A 244 2.80 8.16 1.05
N GLU A 245 2.95 9.27 1.76
CA GLU A 245 3.66 9.29 3.04
C GLU A 245 2.89 8.44 4.06
N GLY A 246 3.52 7.38 4.57
CA GLY A 246 2.95 6.54 5.61
C GLY A 246 3.22 7.13 6.99
N ARG A 247 3.99 6.44 7.82
CA ARG A 247 4.26 6.79 9.22
C ARG A 247 4.82 8.22 9.38
N GLY A 248 4.21 8.98 10.28
CA GLY A 248 4.59 10.36 10.58
C GLY A 248 5.90 10.44 11.35
N GLY A 249 6.71 11.45 11.06
CA GLY A 249 8.03 11.66 11.67
C GLY A 249 9.12 12.03 10.67
N GLY A 250 8.83 11.94 9.38
CA GLY A 250 9.75 12.28 8.30
C GLY A 250 10.74 11.16 8.00
N ASP A 251 11.88 11.53 7.40
CA ASP A 251 12.87 10.55 6.99
C ASP A 251 13.49 9.80 8.19
N ASN A 252 13.83 8.52 7.99
CA ASN A 252 14.39 7.63 9.02
C ASN A 252 13.50 7.37 10.24
N VAL A 253 12.21 7.74 10.21
CA VAL A 253 11.26 7.29 11.23
C VAL A 253 11.16 5.77 11.22
N ARG A 254 11.19 5.16 12.40
CA ARG A 254 11.10 3.71 12.59
C ARG A 254 9.67 3.24 12.36
N GLY A 255 9.49 2.29 11.45
CA GLY A 255 8.20 1.66 11.14
C GLY A 255 7.71 0.68 12.21
N ALA A 256 6.56 0.06 11.91
CA ALA A 256 5.98 -1.08 12.63
C ALA A 256 5.48 -2.09 11.59
N HIS A 257 6.38 -2.60 10.75
CA HIS A 257 6.05 -3.40 9.58
C HIS A 257 6.85 -4.71 9.50
N MET A 258 7.77 -4.98 10.41
CA MET A 258 8.68 -6.13 10.31
C MET A 258 8.70 -6.92 11.62
N CYS A 259 7.55 -7.41 12.10
CA CYS A 259 7.46 -8.42 13.17
C CYS A 259 8.42 -8.18 14.36
N GLY A 260 8.43 -6.95 14.91
CA GLY A 260 9.34 -6.53 15.99
C GLY A 260 10.73 -6.05 15.53
N TYR A 261 11.22 -6.50 14.38
CA TYR A 261 12.51 -6.17 13.77
C TYR A 261 12.52 -4.88 12.93
N ASN A 262 11.86 -3.84 13.43
CA ASN A 262 11.70 -2.56 12.73
C ASN A 262 12.95 -1.66 12.78
N ASN A 263 13.96 -2.02 13.59
CA ASN A 263 15.20 -1.26 13.61
C ASN A 263 15.99 -1.54 12.32
N ASN A 264 16.72 -0.54 11.85
CA ASN A 264 17.51 -0.56 10.62
C ASN A 264 16.72 -0.78 9.31
N THR A 265 15.39 -0.76 9.36
CA THR A 265 14.54 -1.00 8.20
C THR A 265 13.71 0.23 7.83
N LEU A 266 13.38 0.34 6.54
CA LEU A 266 12.34 1.22 6.01
C LEU A 266 11.35 0.39 5.19
N GLY A 267 10.07 0.49 5.51
CA GLY A 267 9.01 -0.31 4.89
C GLY A 267 8.26 0.43 3.78
N VAL A 268 8.19 -0.17 2.59
CA VAL A 268 7.41 0.32 1.45
C VAL A 268 6.31 -0.68 1.11
N CYS A 269 5.04 -0.29 1.24
CA CYS A 269 3.89 -1.14 0.98
C CYS A 269 3.25 -0.84 -0.37
N LEU A 270 3.21 -1.83 -1.26
CA LEU A 270 2.46 -1.73 -2.52
C LEU A 270 1.00 -2.14 -2.26
N LEU A 271 0.06 -1.24 -2.53
CA LEU A 271 -1.37 -1.46 -2.29
C LEU A 271 -1.91 -2.55 -3.23
N GLY A 272 -2.36 -3.66 -2.63
CA GLY A 272 -2.93 -4.80 -3.34
C GLY A 272 -2.53 -6.14 -2.72
N ASN A 273 -3.14 -7.20 -3.26
CA ASN A 273 -2.79 -8.57 -2.96
C ASN A 273 -2.02 -9.21 -4.14
N PHE A 274 -0.70 -9.39 -3.96
CA PHE A 274 0.16 -10.00 -4.98
C PHE A 274 0.42 -11.50 -4.81
N GLU A 275 -0.35 -12.18 -3.94
CA GLU A 275 -0.53 -13.63 -4.08
C GLU A 275 -1.41 -13.95 -5.29
N ILE A 276 -2.33 -13.04 -5.65
CA ILE A 276 -3.33 -13.26 -6.71
C ILE A 276 -3.14 -12.36 -7.94
N ALA A 277 -2.70 -11.11 -7.75
CA ALA A 277 -2.49 -10.16 -8.85
C ALA A 277 -1.01 -9.90 -9.12
N SER A 278 -0.68 -9.35 -10.29
CA SER A 278 0.65 -8.81 -10.57
C SER A 278 0.72 -7.31 -10.23
N PRO A 279 1.85 -6.80 -9.70
CA PRO A 279 2.04 -5.36 -9.53
C PRO A 279 2.08 -4.65 -10.88
N THR A 280 1.55 -3.43 -10.96
CA THR A 280 1.55 -2.65 -12.20
C THR A 280 2.95 -2.11 -12.53
N SER A 281 3.20 -1.77 -13.80
CA SER A 281 4.45 -1.13 -14.21
C SER A 281 4.66 0.21 -13.50
N SER A 282 3.60 1.01 -13.33
CA SER A 282 3.64 2.29 -12.62
C SER A 282 4.04 2.13 -11.15
N MET A 283 3.53 1.10 -10.46
CA MET A 283 3.95 0.77 -9.08
C MET A 283 5.44 0.45 -9.01
N LEU A 284 5.90 -0.44 -9.89
CA LEU A 284 7.30 -0.88 -9.90
C LEU A 284 8.25 0.27 -10.25
N ALA A 285 7.87 1.13 -11.19
CA ALA A 285 8.62 2.33 -11.52
C ALA A 285 8.75 3.27 -10.32
N LYS A 286 7.64 3.57 -9.62
CA LYS A 286 7.65 4.42 -8.43
C LYS A 286 8.45 3.80 -7.28
N LEU A 287 8.32 2.49 -7.07
CA LEU A 287 9.08 1.76 -6.07
C LEU A 287 10.59 1.92 -6.33
N LYS A 288 11.04 1.69 -7.56
CA LYS A 288 12.44 1.85 -7.95
C LYS A 288 12.97 3.27 -7.69
N GLU A 289 12.21 4.30 -8.04
CA GLU A 289 12.60 5.69 -7.77
C GLU A 289 12.80 5.95 -6.27
N LEU A 290 11.88 5.47 -5.44
CA LEU A 290 11.95 5.62 -3.98
C LEU A 290 13.13 4.83 -3.39
N LEU A 291 13.31 3.58 -3.82
CA LEU A 291 14.43 2.73 -3.37
C LEU A 291 15.78 3.34 -3.78
N ALA A 292 15.89 3.89 -5.00
CA ALA A 292 17.10 4.54 -5.46
C ALA A 292 17.41 5.80 -4.64
N TYR A 293 16.41 6.66 -4.40
CA TYR A 293 16.53 7.82 -3.50
C TYR A 293 17.09 7.41 -2.15
N LYS A 294 16.43 6.45 -1.49
CA LYS A 294 16.79 6.09 -0.13
C LYS A 294 18.16 5.40 -0.06
N ALA A 295 18.42 4.47 -0.97
CA ALA A 295 19.68 3.75 -0.99
C ALA A 295 20.86 4.69 -1.29
N CYS A 296 20.70 5.63 -2.21
CA CYS A 296 21.73 6.61 -2.52
C CYS A 296 21.95 7.58 -1.34
N LYS A 297 20.89 8.06 -0.69
CA LYS A 297 20.98 8.95 0.49
C LYS A 297 21.71 8.29 1.67
N GLU A 298 21.44 7.01 1.92
CA GLU A 298 22.01 6.25 3.06
C GLU A 298 23.28 5.45 2.68
N SER A 299 23.78 5.59 1.44
CA SER A 299 24.93 4.81 0.92
C SER A 299 24.74 3.28 1.01
N ILE A 300 23.50 2.81 0.80
CA ILE A 300 23.15 1.40 0.76
C ILE A 300 23.44 0.84 -0.64
N SER A 301 24.19 -0.27 -0.72
CA SER A 301 24.36 -0.99 -1.99
C SER A 301 23.06 -1.72 -2.34
N ALA A 302 22.33 -1.23 -3.34
CA ALA A 302 21.00 -1.76 -3.70
C ALA A 302 20.98 -3.26 -4.03
N ASP A 303 22.06 -3.80 -4.59
CA ASP A 303 22.22 -5.24 -4.87
C ASP A 303 23.09 -5.97 -3.84
N GLY A 304 23.43 -5.31 -2.74
CA GLY A 304 24.16 -5.91 -1.63
C GLY A 304 23.25 -6.62 -0.64
N ASP A 305 23.89 -7.13 0.40
CA ASP A 305 23.30 -7.86 1.52
C ASP A 305 24.06 -7.55 2.80
N GLY A 306 23.44 -7.88 3.93
CA GLY A 306 23.98 -7.61 5.25
C GLY A 306 23.14 -8.18 6.37
N ASP A 307 23.68 -8.08 7.57
CA ASP A 307 22.96 -8.44 8.79
C ASP A 307 22.11 -7.24 9.27
N ILE A 308 20.96 -7.54 9.87
CA ILE A 308 20.14 -6.53 10.56
C ILE A 308 20.34 -6.69 12.06
N VAL A 309 20.72 -5.62 12.76
CA VAL A 309 20.99 -5.68 14.21
C VAL A 309 19.80 -6.23 15.00
N SER A 310 18.57 -5.87 14.60
CA SER A 310 17.37 -6.39 15.26
C SER A 310 17.01 -7.82 14.88
N TYR A 311 17.42 -8.35 13.73
CA TYR A 311 16.98 -9.66 13.21
C TYR A 311 18.14 -10.67 13.16
N PRO A 312 18.00 -11.87 13.75
CA PRO A 312 19.06 -12.89 13.73
C PRO A 312 19.15 -13.58 12.38
N GLY A 313 19.58 -12.86 11.35
CA GLY A 313 19.73 -13.37 9.99
C GLY A 313 20.34 -12.38 9.03
N HIS A 314 20.62 -12.89 7.84
CA HIS A 314 21.27 -12.18 6.75
C HIS A 314 20.27 -11.98 5.62
N MET A 315 20.13 -10.74 5.15
CA MET A 315 19.17 -10.38 4.11
C MET A 315 19.78 -9.50 3.05
N HIS A 316 19.18 -9.49 1.86
CA HIS A 316 19.50 -8.47 0.89
C HIS A 316 19.08 -7.10 1.42
N HIS A 317 19.83 -6.06 1.07
CA HIS A 317 19.48 -4.70 1.45
C HIS A 317 18.13 -4.24 0.91
N ILE A 318 17.64 -4.84 -0.19
CA ILE A 318 16.25 -4.73 -0.62
C ILE A 318 15.64 -6.12 -0.50
N SER A 319 14.67 -6.30 0.39
CA SER A 319 14.10 -7.62 0.69
C SER A 319 12.58 -7.57 0.79
N GLY A 320 11.94 -8.71 0.62
CA GLY A 320 10.52 -8.86 0.92
C GLY A 320 10.30 -9.08 2.41
N HIS A 321 9.12 -8.76 2.93
CA HIS A 321 8.78 -9.03 4.34
C HIS A 321 9.08 -10.49 4.73
N LYS A 322 8.74 -11.46 3.87
CA LYS A 322 8.97 -12.88 4.09
C LYS A 322 10.45 -13.30 4.20
N ASP A 323 11.39 -12.44 3.84
CA ASP A 323 12.83 -12.73 3.96
C ASP A 323 13.31 -12.59 5.41
N GLY A 324 12.59 -11.82 6.23
CA GLY A 324 12.82 -11.76 7.66
C GLY A 324 11.68 -12.40 8.44
N CYS A 325 11.63 -12.10 9.75
CA CYS A 325 10.77 -12.80 10.70
C CYS A 325 11.12 -14.29 10.86
N SER A 326 10.30 -15.00 11.64
CA SER A 326 10.36 -16.45 11.75
C SER A 326 10.02 -17.12 10.40
N PRO A 327 10.56 -18.31 10.10
CA PRO A 327 10.22 -19.03 8.88
C PRO A 327 8.71 -19.24 8.71
N ASN A 328 8.19 -19.01 7.51
CA ASN A 328 6.75 -19.11 7.17
C ASN A 328 5.83 -18.15 7.96
N TYR A 329 6.38 -17.08 8.55
CA TYR A 329 5.58 -16.11 9.30
C TYR A 329 4.58 -15.35 8.42
N THR A 330 4.98 -15.01 7.19
CA THR A 330 4.16 -14.24 6.24
C THR A 330 4.43 -14.65 4.79
N SER A 331 3.42 -14.48 3.92
CA SER A 331 3.56 -14.58 2.45
C SER A 331 3.92 -13.23 1.80
N CYS A 332 3.82 -12.12 2.54
CA CYS A 332 4.13 -10.77 2.08
C CYS A 332 5.58 -10.69 1.55
N PRO A 333 5.87 -10.08 0.39
CA PRO A 333 5.03 -9.17 -0.41
C PRO A 333 4.13 -9.86 -1.45
N GLY A 334 3.91 -11.16 -1.33
CA GLY A 334 3.16 -11.94 -2.30
C GLY A 334 4.03 -12.48 -3.43
N VAL A 335 3.76 -13.70 -3.90
CA VAL A 335 4.59 -14.41 -4.90
C VAL A 335 4.88 -13.59 -6.16
N ASN A 336 3.90 -12.85 -6.68
CA ASN A 336 4.05 -12.13 -7.95
C ASN A 336 4.91 -10.87 -7.83
N LEU A 337 4.94 -10.23 -6.66
CA LEU A 337 5.83 -9.10 -6.37
C LEU A 337 7.20 -9.59 -5.91
N TYR A 338 7.25 -10.66 -5.11
CA TYR A 338 8.48 -11.24 -4.59
C TYR A 338 9.44 -11.68 -5.71
N THR A 339 8.92 -12.30 -6.78
CA THR A 339 9.71 -12.69 -7.96
C THR A 339 10.33 -11.51 -8.73
N LYS A 340 9.94 -10.26 -8.43
CA LYS A 340 10.51 -9.05 -9.05
C LYS A 340 11.68 -8.46 -8.27
N LEU A 341 11.95 -8.91 -7.05
CA LEU A 341 12.92 -8.28 -6.16
C LEU A 341 14.36 -8.36 -6.70
N ASP A 342 14.75 -9.48 -7.33
CA ASP A 342 16.09 -9.62 -7.93
C ASP A 342 16.33 -8.58 -9.03
N SER A 343 15.36 -8.43 -9.96
CA SER A 343 15.43 -7.38 -10.99
C SER A 343 15.38 -5.99 -10.38
N MET A 344 14.57 -5.78 -9.32
CA MET A 344 14.43 -4.49 -8.65
C MET A 344 15.76 -4.02 -8.05
N ARG A 345 16.54 -4.91 -7.44
CA ARG A 345 17.89 -4.60 -6.92
C ARG A 345 18.83 -4.11 -8.02
N LEU A 346 18.90 -4.85 -9.11
CA LEU A 346 19.77 -4.52 -10.26
C LEU A 346 19.33 -3.21 -10.93
N GLU A 347 18.03 -3.00 -11.10
CA GLU A 347 17.50 -1.77 -11.69
C GLU A 347 17.68 -0.55 -10.77
N THR A 348 17.52 -0.72 -9.46
CA THR A 348 17.76 0.33 -8.47
C THR A 348 19.23 0.76 -8.50
N LYS A 349 20.16 -0.20 -8.49
CA LYS A 349 21.60 0.08 -8.67
C LYS A 349 21.88 0.85 -9.95
N ARG A 350 21.29 0.39 -11.07
CA ARG A 350 21.43 1.07 -12.36
C ARG A 350 20.93 2.50 -12.27
N GLN A 351 19.74 2.72 -11.71
CA GLN A 351 19.16 4.04 -11.54
C GLN A 351 20.04 4.99 -10.71
N ILE A 352 20.64 4.50 -9.61
CA ILE A 352 21.60 5.29 -8.84
C ILE A 352 22.79 5.71 -9.71
N SER A 353 23.35 4.77 -10.48
CA SER A 353 24.52 5.05 -11.34
C SER A 353 24.23 5.97 -12.54
N THR A 354 23.01 5.93 -13.10
CA THR A 354 22.68 6.66 -14.35
C THR A 354 21.88 7.93 -14.15
N VAL A 355 21.04 8.01 -13.11
CA VAL A 355 20.21 9.19 -12.82
C VAL A 355 20.87 10.05 -11.73
N CYS A 356 21.38 9.41 -10.68
CA CYS A 356 21.70 10.11 -9.43
C CYS A 356 23.18 10.47 -9.26
N LEU A 357 24.04 9.88 -10.08
CA LEU A 357 25.48 10.15 -10.10
C LEU A 357 25.96 10.63 -11.48
N ALA A 358 25.04 10.78 -12.45
CA ALA A 358 25.37 11.36 -13.73
C ALA A 358 25.68 12.86 -13.53
N PRO A 359 26.88 13.35 -13.90
CA PRO A 359 27.06 14.78 -14.02
C PRO A 359 26.02 15.28 -15.02
N VAL A 360 25.31 16.37 -14.68
CA VAL A 360 24.44 17.07 -15.61
C VAL A 360 25.26 17.35 -16.86
N LYS A 361 25.09 16.53 -17.89
CA LYS A 361 25.79 16.73 -19.15
C LYS A 361 25.10 17.94 -19.77
N THR A 362 25.74 19.09 -19.74
CA THR A 362 25.38 20.21 -20.62
C THR A 362 25.46 19.64 -22.03
N LEU A 363 24.29 19.28 -22.57
CA LEU A 363 24.16 18.96 -23.97
C LEU A 363 24.46 20.26 -24.71
N ASN A 364 25.65 20.35 -25.30
CA ASN A 364 25.91 21.33 -26.35
C ASN A 364 25.03 20.92 -27.53
N ILE A 365 23.78 21.37 -27.52
CA ILE A 365 22.85 21.23 -28.64
C ILE A 365 23.36 22.19 -29.72
N THR A 366 24.36 21.75 -30.48
CA THR A 366 24.86 22.46 -31.66
C THR A 366 24.11 22.09 -32.94
N ASP A 367 23.23 21.08 -32.87
CA ASP A 367 22.44 20.64 -34.01
C ASP A 367 21.05 21.28 -33.98
N GLU A 368 20.71 22.03 -35.03
CA GLU A 368 19.47 22.80 -35.22
C GLU A 368 18.15 21.98 -35.20
N LYS A 369 18.15 20.73 -34.74
CA LYS A 369 17.00 19.80 -34.82
C LYS A 369 16.80 18.96 -33.56
N SER A 370 16.76 19.62 -32.40
CA SER A 370 16.32 19.00 -31.15
C SER A 370 14.95 19.54 -30.75
N LEU A 371 14.00 18.63 -30.52
CA LEU A 371 12.69 18.97 -29.96
C LEU A 371 12.64 18.58 -28.49
N ILE A 372 12.01 19.44 -27.68
CA ILE A 372 11.62 19.11 -26.33
C ILE A 372 10.31 18.34 -26.42
N TYR A 373 10.35 17.06 -26.08
CA TYR A 373 9.17 16.20 -26.05
C TYR A 373 8.84 15.93 -24.58
N PRO A 374 7.78 16.56 -24.03
CA PRO A 374 7.24 16.07 -22.78
C PRO A 374 6.70 14.67 -23.06
N VAL A 375 6.90 13.72 -22.16
CA VAL A 375 6.17 12.44 -22.17
C VAL A 375 5.01 12.55 -21.18
N PRO A 376 3.88 13.22 -21.52
CA PRO A 376 2.68 13.15 -20.73
C PRO A 376 1.81 12.02 -21.29
N ALA A 377 1.90 10.84 -20.67
CA ALA A 377 0.84 9.82 -20.71
C ALA A 377 0.54 9.07 -22.04
N SER A 378 1.46 9.01 -23.00
CA SER A 378 1.32 8.12 -24.17
C SER A 378 2.48 7.13 -24.26
N ASP A 379 2.14 5.85 -24.44
CA ASP A 379 3.08 4.74 -24.68
C ASP A 379 3.69 4.75 -26.09
N TYR A 380 3.25 5.67 -26.96
CA TYR A 380 3.66 5.72 -28.36
C TYR A 380 3.95 7.14 -28.87
N ILE A 381 4.91 7.24 -29.78
CA ILE A 381 5.19 8.43 -30.61
C ILE A 381 5.13 8.04 -32.07
N CYS A 382 4.26 8.69 -32.84
CA CYS A 382 4.06 8.40 -34.26
C CYS A 382 4.46 9.60 -35.12
N SER A 383 5.25 9.37 -36.16
CA SER A 383 5.61 10.42 -37.13
C SER A 383 5.93 9.85 -38.50
N ASN A 384 5.36 10.46 -39.55
CA ASN A 384 5.69 10.12 -40.93
C ASN A 384 6.76 11.04 -41.54
N ALA A 385 7.25 12.03 -40.77
CA ALA A 385 8.10 13.11 -41.27
C ALA A 385 9.57 13.00 -40.82
N PHE A 386 9.87 12.16 -39.83
CA PHE A 386 11.22 12.01 -39.30
C PHE A 386 11.42 10.60 -38.76
N GLU A 387 12.68 10.16 -38.73
CA GLU A 387 13.10 9.04 -37.90
C GLU A 387 13.71 9.57 -36.60
N ILE A 388 13.38 8.90 -35.50
CA ILE A 388 13.99 9.16 -34.21
C ILE A 388 15.32 8.42 -34.24
N SER A 389 16.43 9.15 -34.14
CA SER A 389 17.76 8.54 -34.01
C SER A 389 18.15 8.34 -32.56
N HIS A 390 17.70 9.23 -31.66
CA HIS A 390 18.16 9.24 -30.29
C HIS A 390 17.16 9.89 -29.31
N PHE A 391 16.96 9.27 -28.14
CA PHE A 391 16.25 9.84 -27.00
C PHE A 391 17.22 10.05 -25.84
N THR A 392 17.24 11.25 -25.29
CA THR A 392 17.97 11.55 -24.06
C THR A 392 17.06 12.27 -23.08
N ASN A 393 16.99 11.83 -21.82
CA ASN A 393 16.28 12.60 -20.81
C ASN A 393 17.11 13.81 -20.33
N THR A 394 16.52 14.67 -19.51
CA THR A 394 17.21 15.81 -18.87
C THR A 394 18.43 15.42 -18.02
N TYR A 395 18.58 14.14 -17.67
CA TYR A 395 19.71 13.59 -16.91
C TYR A 395 20.78 12.92 -17.79
N GLY A 396 20.66 12.99 -19.12
CA GLY A 396 21.67 12.42 -20.03
C GLY A 396 21.53 10.91 -20.29
N ILE A 397 20.42 10.29 -19.86
CA ILE A 397 20.18 8.86 -20.06
C ILE A 397 19.67 8.62 -21.47
N GLU A 398 20.42 7.80 -22.20
CA GLU A 398 20.16 7.46 -23.59
C GLU A 398 19.29 6.22 -23.71
N PHE A 399 18.26 6.29 -24.55
CA PHE A 399 17.42 5.15 -24.92
C PHE A 399 17.57 4.89 -26.42
N SER A 400 18.18 3.75 -26.77
CA SER A 400 18.55 3.43 -28.16
C SER A 400 17.75 2.29 -28.79
N SER A 401 16.89 1.61 -28.03
CA SER A 401 16.12 0.46 -28.50
C SER A 401 14.61 0.69 -28.32
N PHE A 402 13.97 1.19 -29.36
CA PHE A 402 12.51 1.27 -29.46
C PHE A 402 12.02 0.31 -30.55
N LEU A 403 10.92 -0.39 -30.28
CA LEU A 403 10.28 -1.23 -31.29
C LEU A 403 9.50 -0.33 -32.24
N LYS A 404 9.98 -0.21 -33.48
CA LYS A 404 9.19 0.36 -34.57
C LYS A 404 8.08 -0.63 -34.89
N ARG A 405 6.82 -0.21 -34.75
CA ARG A 405 5.69 -1.05 -35.13
C ARG A 405 5.79 -1.31 -36.65
N LYS A 406 5.61 -2.55 -37.11
CA LYS A 406 5.84 -2.91 -38.52
C LYS A 406 4.92 -2.16 -39.50
N ASP A 407 3.79 -1.68 -39.01
CA ASP A 407 2.68 -1.22 -39.85
C ASP A 407 2.46 0.30 -39.78
N GLU A 408 3.18 1.01 -38.90
CA GLU A 408 3.08 2.45 -38.67
C GLU A 408 4.47 3.00 -38.29
N ASN A 409 4.81 4.24 -38.67
CA ASN A 409 6.02 4.92 -38.14
C ASN A 409 5.81 5.36 -36.68
N CYS A 410 5.39 4.42 -35.84
CA CYS A 410 5.16 4.57 -34.42
C CYS A 410 6.26 3.84 -33.65
N TYR A 411 6.77 4.52 -32.64
CA TYR A 411 7.79 4.04 -31.73
C TYR A 411 7.14 3.80 -30.38
N ASP A 412 7.27 2.57 -29.88
CA ASP A 412 6.86 2.21 -28.52
C ASP A 412 7.86 2.79 -27.51
N ILE A 413 7.37 3.65 -26.63
CA ILE A 413 8.11 4.33 -25.57
C ILE A 413 7.56 4.00 -24.17
N SER A 414 6.70 2.97 -24.05
CA SER A 414 6.10 2.54 -22.77
C SER A 414 7.13 2.14 -21.69
N ALA A 415 8.33 1.75 -22.12
CA ALA A 415 9.45 1.43 -21.23
C ALA A 415 10.17 2.68 -20.67
N ILE A 416 9.83 3.89 -21.16
CA ILE A 416 10.46 5.14 -20.79
C ILE A 416 9.63 5.82 -19.67
N PRO A 417 10.22 6.16 -18.50
CA PRO A 417 9.51 6.84 -17.42
C PRO A 417 8.93 8.20 -17.85
N SER A 418 7.84 8.66 -17.23
CA SER A 418 7.31 9.99 -17.48
C SER A 418 8.34 11.08 -17.15
N GLY A 419 8.48 12.08 -18.02
CA GLY A 419 9.50 13.12 -17.84
C GLY A 419 9.65 14.04 -19.04
N LEU A 420 10.64 14.93 -18.96
CA LEU A 420 11.04 15.81 -20.05
C LEU A 420 12.21 15.18 -20.81
N TYR A 421 12.04 15.01 -22.11
CA TYR A 421 13.02 14.38 -22.99
C TYR A 421 13.43 15.30 -24.12
N PHE A 422 14.67 15.18 -24.53
CA PHE A 422 15.21 15.75 -25.75
C PHE A 422 15.22 14.67 -26.83
N VAL A 423 14.64 14.99 -27.98
CA VAL A 423 14.59 14.10 -29.14
C VAL A 423 15.47 14.68 -30.22
N GLN A 424 16.47 13.92 -30.66
CA GLN A 424 17.28 14.28 -31.81
C GLN A 424 16.68 13.65 -33.07
N LEU A 425 16.46 14.48 -34.09
CA LEU A 425 15.81 14.06 -35.34
C LEU A 425 16.75 14.10 -36.53
N THR A 426 16.59 13.14 -37.44
CA THR A 426 17.26 13.10 -38.75
C THR A 426 16.24 13.40 -39.88
N GLY A 427 16.47 14.43 -40.71
CA GLY A 427 15.60 14.83 -41.85
C GLY A 427 15.12 16.30 -41.85
N GLN A 428 14.60 16.85 -42.97
CA GLN A 428 14.21 18.28 -43.12
C GLN A 428 12.70 18.56 -42.92
N THR A 429 12.43 19.56 -42.05
CA THR A 429 11.22 20.41 -41.84
C THR A 429 9.94 19.77 -41.24
N LEU A 430 9.45 20.33 -40.12
CA LEU A 430 8.32 19.84 -39.31
C LEU A 430 7.03 20.66 -39.46
N THR A 431 5.89 19.98 -39.53
CA THR A 431 4.57 20.47 -39.10
C THR A 431 3.88 19.32 -38.38
N TYR A 432 3.40 19.50 -37.14
CA TYR A 432 2.82 18.42 -36.34
C TYR A 432 1.35 18.67 -35.97
N ARG A 433 0.57 17.59 -35.87
CA ARG A 433 -0.75 17.55 -35.23
C ARG A 433 -0.68 16.58 -34.06
N LEU A 434 -0.91 17.09 -32.86
CA LEU A 434 -1.02 16.29 -31.64
C LEU A 434 -2.45 15.78 -31.52
N TYR A 435 -2.63 14.47 -31.39
CA TYR A 435 -3.91 13.88 -31.05
C TYR A 435 -3.94 13.57 -29.56
N LYS A 436 -4.97 14.09 -28.89
CA LYS A 436 -5.44 13.62 -27.59
C LYS A 436 -6.54 12.61 -27.90
N MET A 437 -6.38 11.36 -27.49
CA MET A 437 -7.52 10.46 -27.32
C MET A 437 -7.92 10.48 -25.85
#